data_AF-A0A417CJ25-F1
#
_entry.id   AF-A0A417CJ25-F1
#
_cell.length_a   1.000
_cell.length_b   1.000
_cell.length_c   1.000
_cell.angle_alpha   90.00
_cell.angle_beta   90.00
_cell.angle_gamma   90.00
#
_symmetry.space_group_name_H-M   'P 1'
#
loop_
_entity.id
_entity.type
_entity.pdbx_description
1 polymer ?
#
loop_
_entity_poly.entity_id
_entity_poly.type
_entity_poly.pdbx_seq_one_letter_code
_entity_poly.pdbx_strand_id
1 'polypeptide(L)'
;MSKKRKCLMCETEYEYCPYCWEYERQPRWRTLFDRAECQDVYYIISDWLGKRLTQKEAREKLLAMNIKNIPFNSSVQGNIDKIMQISDEELKKVHDEIDDSDEVMDGIKNIEPVLKNDKVFEKADEKKKQTVKIKPVSTVKPVVNKATNK
;
A
#
# COMPACT_ATOMS: atom_id res chain seq x y z
N MET A 1 22.84 -16.02 -25.82
CA MET A 1 21.40 -15.95 -25.52
C MET A 1 21.16 -14.78 -24.58
N SER A 2 20.10 -13.98 -24.84
CA SER A 2 19.73 -12.82 -24.01
C SER A 2 19.59 -13.22 -22.54
N LYS A 3 20.29 -12.52 -21.63
CA LYS A 3 20.34 -12.84 -20.19
C LYS A 3 19.52 -11.85 -19.36
N LYS A 4 18.48 -11.29 -19.98
CA LYS A 4 17.56 -10.35 -19.34
C LYS A 4 16.73 -11.09 -18.29
N ARG A 5 16.67 -10.51 -17.10
CA ARG A 5 15.87 -10.93 -15.96
C ARG A 5 14.99 -9.78 -15.53
N LYS A 6 13.93 -10.11 -14.81
CA LYS A 6 13.02 -9.14 -14.20
C LYS A 6 13.01 -9.39 -12.69
N CYS A 7 13.19 -8.34 -11.89
CA CYS A 7 13.23 -8.48 -10.45
C CYS A 7 11.84 -8.84 -9.91
N LEU A 8 11.77 -9.82 -9.00
CA LEU A 8 10.51 -10.24 -8.38
C LEU A 8 9.87 -9.16 -7.50
N MET A 9 10.65 -8.17 -7.04
CA MET A 9 10.21 -7.19 -6.05
C MET A 9 9.83 -5.85 -6.65
N CYS A 10 10.63 -5.35 -7.58
CA CYS A 10 10.50 -4.01 -8.16
C CYS A 10 10.28 -4.03 -9.68
N GLU A 11 10.22 -5.22 -10.28
CA GLU A 11 9.98 -5.40 -11.71
C GLU A 11 11.02 -4.77 -12.66
N THR A 12 12.13 -4.25 -12.13
CA THR A 12 13.23 -3.70 -12.91
C THR A 12 13.86 -4.81 -13.77
N GLU A 13 14.08 -4.53 -15.05
CA GLU A 13 14.84 -5.41 -15.94
C GLU A 13 16.34 -5.23 -15.73
N TYR A 14 17.08 -6.33 -15.68
CA TYR A 14 18.53 -6.34 -15.49
C TYR A 14 19.17 -7.55 -16.17
N GLU A 15 20.49 -7.52 -16.34
CA GLU A 15 21.24 -8.63 -16.93
C GLU A 15 21.97 -9.42 -15.84
N TYR A 16 21.82 -10.74 -15.85
CA TYR A 16 22.58 -11.61 -14.97
C TYR A 16 22.62 -13.07 -15.45
N CYS A 17 23.81 -13.67 -15.38
CA CYS A 17 24.08 -15.05 -15.76
C CYS A 17 24.77 -15.84 -14.63
N PRO A 18 24.12 -16.83 -14.01
CA PRO A 18 24.77 -17.62 -12.97
C PRO A 18 25.89 -18.55 -13.47
N TYR A 19 26.00 -18.75 -14.79
CA TYR A 19 26.97 -19.69 -15.41
C TYR A 19 28.02 -18.99 -16.28
N CYS A 20 28.00 -17.66 -16.36
CA CYS A 20 28.90 -16.93 -17.23
C CYS A 20 30.00 -16.25 -16.42
N TRP A 21 31.22 -16.33 -16.92
CA TRP A 21 32.42 -15.80 -16.25
C TRP A 21 32.31 -14.29 -15.95
N GLU A 22 31.60 -13.51 -16.78
CA GLU A 22 31.41 -12.07 -16.55
C GLU A 22 30.68 -11.74 -15.23
N TYR A 23 29.91 -12.71 -14.71
CA TYR A 23 29.05 -12.57 -13.53
C TYR A 23 29.50 -13.49 -12.38
N GLU A 24 30.65 -14.15 -12.48
CA GLU A 24 31.10 -15.18 -11.52
C GLU A 24 31.23 -14.65 -10.09
N ARG A 25 31.63 -13.38 -9.93
CA ARG A 25 31.78 -12.73 -8.62
C ARG A 25 30.49 -12.18 -8.04
N GLN A 26 29.38 -12.30 -8.76
CA GLN A 26 28.09 -11.79 -8.33
C GLN A 26 27.33 -12.88 -7.57
N PRO A 27 26.50 -12.50 -6.58
CA PRO A 27 25.86 -13.49 -5.75
C PRO A 27 24.70 -14.19 -6.46
N ARG A 28 24.47 -15.46 -6.12
CA ARG A 28 23.47 -16.31 -6.79
C ARG A 28 22.03 -15.79 -6.66
N TRP A 29 21.72 -15.04 -5.60
CA TRP A 29 20.41 -14.44 -5.40
C TRP A 29 20.06 -13.41 -6.49
N ARG A 30 21.03 -12.90 -7.26
CA ARG A 30 20.78 -12.09 -8.47
C ARG A 30 20.04 -12.84 -9.56
N THR A 31 19.79 -14.13 -9.40
CA THR A 31 18.86 -14.87 -10.25
C THR A 31 17.43 -14.34 -10.12
N LEU A 32 17.08 -13.78 -8.96
CA LEU A 32 15.72 -13.37 -8.58
C LEU A 32 15.59 -11.86 -8.36
N PHE A 33 16.65 -11.22 -7.82
CA PHE A 33 16.61 -9.81 -7.41
C PHE A 33 17.70 -9.00 -8.12
N ASP A 34 17.37 -7.76 -8.48
CA ASP A 34 18.31 -6.87 -9.17
C ASP A 34 19.32 -6.21 -8.20
N ARG A 35 18.91 -5.99 -6.95
CA ARG A 35 19.66 -5.36 -5.85
C ARG A 35 19.45 -6.09 -4.52
N ALA A 36 20.34 -5.84 -3.55
CA ALA A 36 20.33 -6.52 -2.25
C ALA A 36 19.10 -6.13 -1.42
N GLU A 37 18.67 -4.87 -1.47
CA GLU A 37 17.52 -4.38 -0.72
C GLU A 37 16.22 -5.09 -1.12
N CYS A 38 16.08 -5.46 -2.40
CA CYS A 38 14.96 -6.26 -2.88
C CYS A 38 14.98 -7.66 -2.25
N GLN A 39 16.16 -8.28 -2.13
CA GLN A 39 16.31 -9.57 -1.46
C GLN A 39 15.97 -9.47 0.04
N ASP A 40 16.46 -8.45 0.71
CA ASP A 40 16.24 -8.26 2.15
C ASP A 40 14.76 -8.02 2.46
N VAL A 41 14.08 -7.16 1.69
CA VAL A 41 12.63 -6.94 1.80
C VAL A 41 11.86 -8.23 1.53
N TYR A 42 12.29 -9.05 0.57
CA TYR A 42 11.66 -10.35 0.30
C TYR A 42 11.72 -11.26 1.52
N TYR A 43 12.87 -11.36 2.19
CA TYR A 43 13.01 -12.19 3.39
C TYR A 43 12.21 -11.66 4.57
N ILE A 44 12.23 -10.34 4.81
CA ILE A 44 11.43 -9.73 5.88
C ILE A 44 9.94 -10.03 5.69
N ILE A 45 9.41 -9.82 4.48
CA ILE A 45 8.00 -10.13 4.17
C ILE A 45 7.73 -11.62 4.31
N SER A 46 8.61 -12.48 3.79
CA SER A 46 8.44 -13.94 3.85
C SER A 46 8.44 -14.47 5.28
N ASP A 47 9.31 -13.94 6.14
CA ASP A 47 9.39 -14.33 7.53
C ASP A 47 8.23 -13.77 8.36
N TRP A 48 7.76 -12.56 8.05
CA TRP A 48 6.54 -12.01 8.65
C TRP A 48 5.29 -12.82 8.27
N LEU A 49 5.09 -13.11 6.98
CA LEU A 49 3.98 -13.96 6.51
C LEU A 49 4.08 -15.39 7.07
N GLY A 50 5.30 -15.89 7.22
CA GLY A 50 5.60 -17.18 7.85
C GLY A 50 5.53 -17.17 9.37
N LYS A 51 5.14 -16.05 10.01
CA LYS A 51 5.05 -15.86 11.47
C LYS A 51 6.36 -16.14 12.22
N ARG A 52 7.51 -15.99 11.55
CA ARG A 52 8.85 -16.03 12.16
C ARG A 52 9.28 -14.66 12.68
N LEU A 53 8.68 -13.59 12.14
CA LEU A 53 8.79 -12.24 12.65
C LEU A 53 7.41 -11.73 13.07
N THR A 54 7.36 -11.01 14.18
CA THR A 54 6.21 -10.18 14.53
C THR A 54 6.13 -8.96 13.60
N GLN A 55 4.95 -8.32 13.53
CA GLN A 55 4.77 -7.11 12.72
C GLN A 55 5.69 -5.97 13.18
N LYS A 56 5.91 -5.84 14.49
CA LYS A 56 6.83 -4.86 15.08
C LYS A 56 8.27 -5.10 14.64
N GLU A 57 8.79 -6.32 14.78
CA GLU A 57 10.17 -6.65 14.36
C GLU A 57 10.37 -6.47 12.85
N ALA A 58 9.37 -6.86 12.04
CA ALA A 58 9.42 -6.66 10.60
C ALA A 58 9.48 -5.16 10.25
N ARG A 59 8.68 -4.33 10.92
CA ARG A 59 8.69 -2.87 10.75
C ARG A 59 10.03 -2.26 11.13
N GLU A 60 10.57 -2.60 12.30
CA GLU A 60 11.87 -2.11 12.75
C GLU A 60 12.96 -2.42 11.72
N LYS A 61 12.97 -3.65 11.17
CA LYS A 61 13.88 -4.04 10.09
C LYS A 61 13.68 -3.22 8.82
N LEU A 62 12.43 -3.00 8.38
CA LEU A 62 12.16 -2.18 7.19
C LEU A 62 12.56 -0.71 7.38
N LEU A 63 12.35 -0.14 8.57
CA LEU A 63 12.74 1.24 8.88
C LEU A 63 14.25 1.45 8.95
N ALA A 64 15.01 0.41 9.32
CA ALA A 64 16.47 0.45 9.33
C ALA A 64 17.08 0.45 7.91
N MET A 65 16.29 0.17 6.87
CA MET A 65 16.76 0.07 5.49
C MET A 65 16.43 1.33 4.67
N ASN A 66 17.27 1.64 3.67
CA ASN A 66 17.01 2.72 2.72
C ASN A 66 16.22 2.23 1.50
N ILE A 67 14.90 2.04 1.65
CA ILE A 67 14.03 1.47 0.60
C ILE A 67 13.05 2.47 -0.05
N LYS A 68 13.07 3.75 0.35
CA LYS A 68 12.06 4.75 -0.05
C LYS A 68 11.98 5.01 -1.55
N ASN A 69 13.08 4.85 -2.27
CA ASN A 69 13.16 5.13 -3.72
C ASN A 69 13.09 3.88 -4.59
N ILE A 70 12.72 2.73 -4.01
CA ILE A 70 12.58 1.47 -4.75
C ILE A 70 11.12 1.36 -5.21
N PRO A 71 10.84 1.28 -6.53
CA PRO A 71 9.49 1.14 -7.04
C PRO A 71 9.04 -0.31 -6.90
N PHE A 72 8.63 -0.72 -5.69
CA PHE A 72 8.10 -2.07 -5.47
C PHE A 72 6.82 -2.29 -6.28
N ASN A 73 6.61 -3.53 -6.72
CA ASN A 73 5.34 -3.90 -7.34
C ASN A 73 4.19 -3.83 -6.33
N SER A 74 2.96 -3.80 -6.83
CA SER A 74 1.77 -3.59 -6.00
C SER A 74 1.58 -4.63 -4.90
N SER A 75 1.95 -5.89 -5.15
CA SER A 75 1.85 -6.96 -4.16
C SER A 75 2.83 -6.76 -3.01
N VAL A 76 4.09 -6.44 -3.33
CA VAL A 76 5.13 -6.16 -2.32
C VAL A 76 4.78 -4.91 -1.55
N GLN A 77 4.39 -3.82 -2.22
CA GLN A 77 3.98 -2.58 -1.58
C GLN A 77 2.82 -2.80 -0.60
N GLY A 78 1.80 -3.56 -1.00
CA GLY A 78 0.67 -3.88 -0.12
C GLY A 78 1.05 -4.69 1.13
N ASN A 79 2.15 -5.47 1.10
CA ASN A 79 2.68 -6.13 2.29
C ASN A 79 3.48 -5.15 3.16
N ILE A 80 4.31 -4.29 2.55
CA ILE A 80 5.04 -3.24 3.26
C ILE A 80 4.05 -2.33 4.02
N ASP A 81 2.99 -1.88 3.36
CA ASP A 81 1.99 -1.00 3.96
C ASP A 81 1.33 -1.66 5.17
N LYS A 82 0.99 -2.95 5.08
CA LYS A 82 0.45 -3.71 6.21
C LYS A 82 1.45 -3.81 7.36
N ILE A 83 2.72 -4.10 7.09
CA ILE A 83 3.76 -4.15 8.13
C ILE A 83 3.90 -2.79 8.82
N MET A 84 3.80 -1.69 8.07
CA MET A 84 3.95 -0.32 8.55
C MET A 84 2.72 0.24 9.30
N GLN A 85 1.54 -0.39 9.20
CA GLN A 85 0.34 0.03 9.94
C GLN A 85 0.48 -0.26 11.44
N ILE A 86 0.55 0.77 12.29
CA ILE A 86 0.59 0.61 13.76
C ILE A 86 -0.64 -0.21 14.18
N SER A 87 -0.44 -1.25 15.00
CA SER A 87 -1.56 -2.06 15.48
C SER A 87 -2.30 -1.36 16.63
N ASP A 88 -3.58 -1.66 16.81
CA ASP A 88 -4.40 -1.10 17.89
C ASP A 88 -3.85 -1.47 19.28
N GLU A 89 -3.17 -2.60 19.39
CA GLU A 89 -2.48 -3.04 20.62
C GLU A 89 -1.24 -2.19 20.93
N GLU A 90 -0.52 -1.72 19.90
CA GLU A 90 0.59 -0.78 20.09
C GLU A 90 0.07 0.61 20.47
N LEU A 91 -1.08 1.04 19.93
CA LEU A 91 -1.72 2.31 20.33
C LEU A 91 -2.21 2.31 21.79
N LYS A 92 -2.68 1.16 22.29
CA LYS A 92 -3.14 1.02 23.68
C LYS A 92 -1.98 1.10 24.68
N LYS A 93 -0.87 0.42 24.42
CA LYS A 93 0.31 0.47 25.31
C LYS A 93 0.88 1.88 25.46
N VAL A 94 0.85 2.69 24.40
CA VAL A 94 1.29 4.09 24.46
C VAL A 94 0.34 4.96 25.30
N HIS A 95 -0.98 4.68 25.31
CA HIS A 95 -1.92 5.40 26.17
C HIS A 95 -1.73 5.05 27.65
N ASP A 96 -1.49 3.77 27.97
CA ASP A 96 -1.33 3.32 29.35
C ASP A 96 -0.03 3.85 30.01
N GLU A 97 1.00 4.19 29.23
CA GLU A 97 2.27 4.76 29.73
C GLU A 97 2.21 6.27 30.05
N ILE A 98 1.16 6.99 29.61
CA ILE A 98 1.03 8.44 29.82
C ILE A 98 0.24 8.77 31.11
N ASP A 99 -0.54 7.82 31.64
CA ASP A 99 -1.44 8.04 32.79
C ASP A 99 -0.74 7.92 34.17
N ASP A 100 0.58 7.64 34.21
CA ASP A 100 1.33 7.39 35.46
C ASP A 100 2.27 8.56 35.87
N SER A 101 2.12 9.75 35.29
CA SER A 101 2.86 10.97 35.68
C SER A 101 1.89 12.11 36.05
N ASP A 102 1.24 11.94 37.20
CA ASP A 102 0.22 12.82 37.80
C ASP A 102 0.74 14.18 38.37
N GLU A 103 1.83 14.76 37.83
CA GLU A 103 2.45 15.98 38.40
C GLU A 103 2.60 17.19 37.46
N VAL A 104 1.95 17.23 36.28
CA VAL A 104 1.92 18.48 35.48
C VAL A 104 0.53 18.81 34.93
N MET A 105 -0.49 18.73 35.78
CA MET A 105 -1.82 19.28 35.54
C MET A 105 -1.94 20.71 36.09
N ASP A 106 -1.16 21.68 35.59
CA ASP A 106 -1.56 23.10 35.69
C ASP A 106 -0.92 24.02 34.61
N GLY A 107 -0.92 23.57 33.36
CA GLY A 107 -0.27 24.34 32.27
C GLY A 107 -0.96 24.40 30.91
N ILE A 108 -2.04 23.64 30.66
CA ILE A 108 -2.74 23.67 29.36
C ILE A 108 -4.26 23.63 29.56
N LYS A 109 -4.78 24.57 30.35
CA LYS A 109 -6.13 25.09 30.08
C LYS A 109 -5.97 26.13 28.99
N ASN A 110 -5.98 25.72 27.73
CA ASN A 110 -6.57 26.48 26.62
C ASN A 110 -6.37 25.73 25.29
N ILE A 111 -7.51 25.41 24.67
CA ILE A 111 -7.75 24.99 23.29
C ILE A 111 -7.94 23.47 23.10
N GLU A 112 -9.11 23.00 23.51
CA GLU A 112 -10.00 22.23 22.62
C GLU A 112 -11.44 22.72 22.90
N PRO A 113 -12.30 22.90 21.88
CA PRO A 113 -12.75 21.75 21.09
C PRO A 113 -12.96 22.04 19.60
N VAL A 114 -12.28 21.29 18.74
CA VAL A 114 -12.79 21.00 17.38
C VAL A 114 -12.92 19.49 17.31
N LEU A 115 -14.06 19.01 16.84
CA LEU A 115 -14.51 17.60 16.80
C LEU A 115 -15.30 17.11 18.03
N LYS A 116 -16.43 17.77 18.30
CA LYS A 116 -17.74 17.11 18.54
C LYS A 116 -18.82 18.18 18.52
N ASN A 117 -19.52 18.27 17.39
CA ASN A 117 -20.88 18.79 17.13
C ASN A 117 -20.95 18.78 15.59
N ASP A 118 -21.66 17.87 14.92
CA ASP A 118 -23.09 17.68 15.07
C ASP A 118 -23.52 16.20 15.05
N LYS A 119 -24.33 15.84 16.05
CA LYS A 119 -25.31 14.76 15.95
C LYS A 119 -26.69 15.38 16.19
N VAL A 120 -27.57 15.38 15.19
CA VAL A 120 -29.04 15.37 15.37
C VAL A 120 -29.60 14.52 14.21
N PHE A 121 -29.85 13.22 14.44
CA PHE A 121 -31.18 12.58 14.64
C PHE A 121 -32.04 12.58 13.36
N GLU A 122 -32.47 11.43 12.82
CA GLU A 122 -33.58 10.60 13.33
C GLU A 122 -33.56 9.15 12.76
N LYS A 123 -34.27 8.24 13.43
CA LYS A 123 -34.40 6.79 13.17
C LYS A 123 -35.61 6.44 12.27
N ALA A 124 -35.56 5.19 11.77
CA ALA A 124 -36.68 4.24 11.52
C ALA A 124 -37.43 4.22 10.16
N ASP A 125 -37.26 3.06 9.50
CA ASP A 125 -38.26 2.10 8.96
C ASP A 125 -39.19 2.35 7.73
N GLU A 126 -39.13 1.33 6.85
CA GLU A 126 -40.07 0.74 5.87
C GLU A 126 -40.74 1.52 4.69
N LYS A 127 -40.45 0.99 3.48
CA LYS A 127 -41.31 0.76 2.29
C LYS A 127 -42.38 1.80 1.90
N LYS A 128 -42.22 2.36 0.68
CA LYS A 128 -43.20 2.16 -0.43
C LYS A 128 -42.69 2.62 -1.80
N LYS A 129 -42.92 1.77 -2.80
CA LYS A 129 -42.86 2.07 -4.24
C LYS A 129 -43.83 3.19 -4.62
N GLN A 130 -43.43 4.13 -5.49
CA GLN A 130 -44.21 4.42 -6.70
C GLN A 130 -43.44 5.23 -7.75
N THR A 131 -43.57 4.73 -8.97
CA THR A 131 -43.20 5.25 -10.29
C THR A 131 -43.99 6.48 -10.73
N VAL A 132 -43.35 7.43 -11.43
CA VAL A 132 -43.92 8.19 -12.58
C VAL A 132 -42.72 8.66 -13.46
N LYS A 133 -42.36 7.97 -14.54
CA LYS A 133 -42.78 8.20 -15.96
C LYS A 133 -42.66 9.65 -16.44
N ILE A 134 -41.61 9.94 -17.22
CA ILE A 134 -41.74 10.78 -18.42
C ILE A 134 -40.93 10.11 -19.56
N LYS A 135 -41.58 9.99 -20.72
CA LYS A 135 -41.14 9.45 -22.02
C LYS A 135 -41.88 10.30 -23.08
N PRO A 136 -41.59 10.22 -24.38
CA PRO A 136 -40.30 10.14 -25.10
C PRO A 136 -40.29 11.03 -26.41
N VAL A 137 -39.34 10.75 -27.34
CA VAL A 137 -39.34 11.04 -28.82
C VAL A 137 -38.78 12.43 -29.20
N SER A 138 -37.91 12.66 -30.21
CA SER A 138 -37.65 12.04 -31.53
C SER A 138 -36.17 12.24 -31.95
N THR A 139 -35.42 11.25 -32.42
CA THR A 139 -35.23 10.77 -33.82
C THR A 139 -34.85 11.82 -34.87
N VAL A 140 -33.60 11.79 -35.36
CA VAL A 140 -33.23 11.71 -36.81
C VAL A 140 -31.88 10.97 -36.94
N LYS A 141 -31.77 10.05 -37.91
CA LYS A 141 -30.58 9.22 -38.22
C LYS A 141 -29.70 9.87 -39.35
N PRO A 142 -28.82 9.14 -40.08
CA PRO A 142 -27.41 9.51 -40.27
C PRO A 142 -27.11 10.09 -41.66
N VAL A 143 -25.92 10.67 -41.87
CA VAL A 143 -25.38 10.86 -43.23
C VAL A 143 -24.04 10.14 -43.33
N VAL A 144 -24.09 9.01 -44.02
CA VAL A 144 -22.95 8.42 -44.73
C VAL A 144 -22.67 9.32 -45.93
N ASN A 145 -21.41 9.71 -46.15
CA ASN A 145 -20.92 10.01 -47.49
C ASN A 145 -19.58 9.29 -47.71
N LYS A 146 -19.59 8.39 -48.69
CA LYS A 146 -18.44 7.79 -49.37
C LYS A 146 -17.89 8.80 -50.41
N ALA A 147 -16.65 8.51 -50.85
CA ALA A 147 -16.02 8.88 -52.13
C ALA A 147 -15.49 10.33 -52.24
N THR A 148 -14.41 10.69 -52.95
CA THR A 148 -13.30 10.03 -53.69
C THR A 148 -12.41 11.18 -54.22
N ASN A 149 -11.10 10.95 -54.38
CA ASN A 149 -10.11 11.67 -55.22
C ASN A 149 -9.86 13.18 -55.02
N LYS A 150 -8.59 13.52 -54.72
CA LYS A 150 -7.65 14.04 -55.73
C LYS A 150 -6.20 13.81 -55.30
#